data_AF-A0A832WJ87-F1
#
_entry.id   AF-A0A832WJ87-F1
#
_cell.length_a   1.000
_cell.length_b   1.000
_cell.length_c   1.000
_cell.angle_alpha   90.00
_cell.angle_beta   90.00
_cell.angle_gamma   90.00
#
_symmetry.space_group_name_H-M   'P 1'
#
loop_
_entity.id
_entity.type
_entity.pdbx_description
1 polymer ?
#
loop_
_entity_poly.entity_id
_entity_poly.type
_entity_poly.pdbx_seq_one_letter_code
_entity_poly.pdbx_strand_id
1 'polypeptide(L)'
;MRRALYVILVIFGITFLITPVSIPLFLSNAEFSMLNTKWNGISSFAKMIYERKGLVIPLMDSLNNVELKGGTLLIVGPDLRYSSLEIEKIRDFLNEGGTLILMDDFGTGNEILKGLNLSIRFSRKVPVEPFYFKDYRLPIVTDIRDPVLSRNVTYIVLNYPAVIVGFGEGNVYTSRVTLLGKDFRSYPILVELKYGNGRIVLFSDPSVFTNEMIKMNRNFAENFIDEFINPPVYVDEAHHSNFNPYYAGTIVVRRSLDREKSFYVVLAVAGLALFVESGLAFELFNLVISLAIKIFVRGEKVRVEDVVEKLAKEGYDRKILERIVREVGG
;
A
#
# COMPACT_ATOMS: atom_id res chain seq x y z
N MET A 1 38.75 -5.81 -33.02
CA MET A 1 38.22 -5.65 -31.65
C MET A 1 36.84 -4.97 -31.61
N ARG A 2 36.63 -3.80 -32.23
CA ARG A 2 35.34 -3.08 -32.20
C ARG A 2 34.13 -3.83 -32.79
N ARG A 3 34.32 -4.52 -33.92
CA ARG A 3 33.25 -5.34 -34.52
C ARG A 3 32.76 -6.48 -33.60
N ALA A 4 33.66 -7.09 -32.84
CA ALA A 4 33.31 -8.12 -31.87
C ALA A 4 32.48 -7.55 -30.71
N LEU A 5 32.77 -6.31 -30.29
CA LEU A 5 31.99 -5.61 -29.26
C LEU A 5 30.52 -5.41 -29.67
N TYR A 6 30.26 -4.98 -30.90
CA TYR A 6 28.88 -4.79 -31.37
C TYR A 6 28.11 -6.10 -31.49
N VAL A 7 28.78 -7.16 -31.95
CA VAL A 7 28.17 -8.51 -31.97
C VAL A 7 27.83 -8.97 -30.55
N ILE A 8 28.73 -8.75 -29.59
CA ILE A 8 28.47 -9.05 -28.17
C ILE A 8 27.29 -8.24 -27.62
N LEU A 9 27.17 -6.96 -27.97
CA LEU A 9 26.04 -6.11 -27.55
C LEU A 9 24.70 -6.59 -28.11
N VAL A 10 24.67 -7.01 -29.39
CA VAL A 10 23.46 -7.62 -29.98
C VAL A 10 23.11 -8.92 -29.26
N ILE A 11 24.08 -9.80 -29.03
CA ILE A 11 23.88 -11.06 -28.30
C ILE A 11 23.36 -10.79 -26.89
N PHE A 12 23.93 -9.81 -26.18
CA PHE A 12 23.52 -9.46 -24.82
C PHE A 12 22.10 -8.88 -24.80
N GLY A 13 21.77 -7.98 -25.72
CA GLY A 13 20.43 -7.40 -25.85
C GLY A 13 19.36 -8.45 -26.18
N ILE A 14 19.66 -9.36 -27.11
CA ILE A 14 18.77 -10.49 -27.43
C ILE A 14 18.65 -11.43 -26.23
N THR A 15 19.76 -11.74 -25.55
CA THR A 15 19.77 -12.56 -24.32
C THR A 15 18.87 -11.95 -23.26
N PHE A 16 18.95 -10.64 -23.02
CA PHE A 16 18.09 -9.94 -22.06
C PHE A 16 16.59 -9.97 -22.43
N LEU A 17 16.27 -9.94 -23.73
CA LEU A 17 14.88 -10.06 -24.19
C LEU A 17 14.29 -11.46 -23.96
N ILE A 18 15.11 -12.51 -24.10
CA ILE A 18 14.67 -13.91 -23.91
C ILE A 18 14.81 -14.41 -22.47
N THR A 19 15.65 -13.76 -21.64
CA THR A 19 15.85 -14.20 -20.26
C THR A 19 14.52 -14.14 -19.52
N PRO A 20 14.09 -15.28 -18.92
CA PRO A 20 12.84 -15.30 -18.19
C PRO A 20 12.96 -14.39 -16.97
N VAL A 21 11.88 -13.68 -16.67
CA VAL A 21 11.78 -12.88 -15.45
C VAL A 21 11.13 -13.74 -14.38
N SER A 22 11.80 -13.86 -13.24
CA SER A 22 11.27 -14.55 -12.06
C SER A 22 10.67 -13.52 -11.13
N ILE A 23 9.36 -13.61 -10.89
CA ILE A 23 8.65 -12.76 -9.93
C ILE A 23 8.42 -13.58 -8.67
N PRO A 24 8.91 -13.16 -7.50
CA PRO A 24 8.63 -13.86 -6.25
C PRO A 24 7.12 -13.83 -5.98
N LEU A 25 6.56 -15.01 -5.72
CA LEU A 25 5.22 -15.18 -5.21
C LEU A 25 5.31 -15.43 -3.72
N PHE A 26 4.47 -14.73 -2.95
CA PHE A 26 4.25 -15.00 -1.54
C PHE A 26 2.82 -15.53 -1.38
N LEU A 27 2.68 -16.75 -0.87
CA LEU A 27 1.37 -17.33 -0.54
C LEU A 27 1.31 -17.65 0.96
N SER A 28 0.12 -17.48 1.53
CA SER A 28 -0.19 -17.79 2.92
C SER A 28 -1.39 -18.71 3.03
N ASN A 29 -1.48 -19.45 4.14
CA ASN A 29 -2.63 -20.27 4.50
C ASN A 29 -3.42 -19.63 5.64
N ALA A 30 -2.96 -18.48 6.14
CA ALA A 30 -3.64 -17.72 7.16
C ALA A 30 -5.05 -17.37 6.69
N GLU A 31 -6.02 -17.62 7.55
CA GLU A 31 -7.39 -17.13 7.35
C GLU A 31 -7.37 -15.60 7.20
N PHE A 32 -8.26 -15.08 6.37
CA PHE A 32 -8.37 -13.65 6.04
C PHE A 32 -7.14 -12.97 5.44
N SER A 33 -6.05 -13.68 5.20
CA SER A 33 -4.88 -13.14 4.50
C SER A 33 -5.17 -12.81 3.03
N MET A 34 -4.67 -11.67 2.54
CA MET A 34 -4.71 -11.32 1.11
C MET A 34 -3.82 -12.24 0.26
N LEU A 35 -2.87 -12.94 0.88
CA LEU A 35 -1.99 -13.91 0.23
C LEU A 35 -2.54 -15.34 0.27
N ASN A 36 -3.71 -15.55 0.89
CA ASN A 36 -4.38 -16.84 0.93
C ASN A 36 -5.41 -16.96 -0.21
N THR A 37 -5.13 -17.87 -1.14
CA THR A 37 -5.97 -18.16 -2.33
C THR A 37 -7.00 -19.26 -2.09
N LYS A 38 -7.04 -19.88 -0.90
CA LYS A 38 -8.05 -20.87 -0.51
C LYS A 38 -9.36 -20.19 -0.12
N TRP A 39 -10.39 -20.99 0.11
CA TRP A 39 -11.75 -20.51 0.36
C TRP A 39 -11.89 -19.47 1.48
N ASN A 40 -11.03 -19.52 2.52
CA ASN A 40 -11.06 -18.67 3.71
C ASN A 40 -10.08 -17.47 3.68
N GLY A 41 -9.35 -17.24 2.59
CA GLY A 41 -8.52 -16.04 2.41
C GLY A 41 -9.29 -14.91 1.71
N ILE A 42 -8.70 -13.71 1.64
CA ILE A 42 -9.30 -12.53 0.96
C ILE A 42 -8.58 -12.15 -0.35
N SER A 43 -7.77 -13.05 -0.94
CA SER A 43 -7.00 -12.73 -2.16
C SER A 43 -7.83 -12.20 -3.33
N SER A 44 -9.07 -12.67 -3.49
CA SER A 44 -10.02 -12.18 -4.51
C SER A 44 -10.45 -10.74 -4.22
N PHE A 45 -10.69 -10.42 -2.95
CA PHE A 45 -11.03 -9.06 -2.53
C PHE A 45 -9.85 -8.11 -2.71
N ALA A 46 -8.64 -8.51 -2.30
CA ALA A 46 -7.43 -7.73 -2.53
C ALA A 46 -7.15 -7.49 -4.02
N LYS A 47 -7.40 -8.50 -4.86
CA LYS A 47 -7.33 -8.36 -6.33
C LYS A 47 -8.37 -7.36 -6.85
N MET A 48 -9.61 -7.40 -6.36
CA MET A 48 -10.64 -6.43 -6.71
C MET A 48 -10.25 -5.00 -6.31
N ILE A 49 -9.67 -4.81 -5.13
CA ILE A 49 -9.13 -3.52 -4.68
C ILE A 49 -8.05 -3.06 -5.67
N TYR A 50 -7.11 -3.93 -6.01
CA TYR A 50 -6.02 -3.59 -6.93
C TYR A 50 -6.54 -3.15 -8.31
N GLU A 51 -7.47 -3.92 -8.87
CA GLU A 51 -8.08 -3.62 -10.17
C GLU A 51 -8.86 -2.30 -10.18
N ARG A 52 -9.46 -1.90 -9.06
CA ARG A 52 -10.31 -0.69 -8.95
C ARG A 52 -9.58 0.57 -8.47
N LYS A 53 -8.66 0.43 -7.51
CA LYS A 53 -8.05 1.55 -6.77
C LYS A 53 -6.52 1.62 -6.95
N GLY A 54 -5.88 0.57 -7.46
CA GLY A 54 -4.44 0.52 -7.70
C GLY A 54 -3.65 -0.10 -6.56
N LEU A 55 -2.72 0.64 -5.96
CA LEU A 55 -1.67 0.06 -5.11
C LEU A 55 -2.21 -0.57 -3.81
N VAL A 56 -1.96 -1.88 -3.63
CA VAL A 56 -2.22 -2.66 -2.41
C VAL A 56 -0.90 -3.22 -1.88
N ILE A 57 -0.61 -2.99 -0.60
CA ILE A 57 0.67 -3.28 0.05
C ILE A 57 0.42 -4.21 1.24
N PRO A 58 0.89 -5.48 1.20
CA PRO A 58 0.85 -6.35 2.36
C PRO A 58 1.91 -5.94 3.39
N LEU A 59 1.50 -5.74 4.65
CA LEU A 59 2.37 -5.45 5.78
C LEU A 59 2.68 -6.74 6.53
N MET A 60 3.83 -7.34 6.22
CA MET A 60 4.26 -8.62 6.81
C MET A 60 5.07 -8.46 8.10
N ASP A 61 5.43 -7.23 8.46
CA ASP A 61 6.19 -6.89 9.65
C ASP A 61 5.33 -6.02 10.57
N SER A 62 5.75 -5.91 11.84
CA SER A 62 5.10 -5.06 12.84
C SER A 62 4.86 -3.65 12.29
N LEU A 63 3.71 -3.07 12.62
CA LEU A 63 3.38 -1.70 12.22
C LEU A 63 4.44 -0.71 12.71
N ASN A 64 5.19 -1.03 13.75
CA ASN A 64 6.33 -0.26 14.27
C ASN A 64 7.44 -0.01 13.24
N ASN A 65 7.60 -0.88 12.24
CA ASN A 65 8.65 -0.77 11.22
C ASN A 65 8.14 -0.18 9.89
N VAL A 66 6.84 0.07 9.80
CA VAL A 66 6.19 0.56 8.58
C VAL A 66 5.89 2.06 8.69
N GLU A 67 6.04 2.77 7.57
CA GLU A 67 5.61 4.16 7.41
C GLU A 67 4.26 4.17 6.66
N LEU A 68 3.19 4.62 7.33
CA LEU A 68 1.86 4.76 6.74
C LEU A 68 1.67 6.19 6.25
N LYS A 69 1.51 6.41 4.95
CA LYS A 69 1.36 7.76 4.35
C LYS A 69 -0.02 7.92 3.71
N GLY A 70 -0.99 8.37 4.50
CA GLY A 70 -2.37 8.55 4.05
C GLY A 70 -2.99 7.25 3.50
N GLY A 71 -4.15 7.36 2.84
CA GLY A 71 -4.83 6.18 2.26
C GLY A 71 -5.59 5.35 3.30
N THR A 72 -5.57 4.03 3.11
CA THR A 72 -6.39 3.09 3.90
C THR A 72 -5.52 2.02 4.56
N LEU A 73 -5.64 1.85 5.88
CA LEU A 73 -5.15 0.68 6.60
C LEU A 73 -6.29 -0.32 6.78
N LEU A 74 -6.12 -1.52 6.23
CA LEU A 74 -7.09 -2.61 6.27
C LEU A 74 -6.58 -3.70 7.21
N ILE A 75 -7.31 -3.92 8.30
CA ILE A 75 -7.07 -4.97 9.29
C ILE A 75 -8.25 -5.94 9.24
N VAL A 76 -8.02 -7.21 8.91
CA VAL A 76 -9.09 -8.20 8.67
C VAL A 76 -8.88 -9.44 9.53
N GLY A 77 -9.78 -9.67 10.48
CA GLY A 77 -9.76 -10.83 11.37
C GLY A 77 -8.44 -11.03 12.13
N PRO A 78 -7.89 -10.01 12.81
CA PRO A 78 -6.64 -10.15 13.54
C PRO A 78 -6.82 -11.14 14.71
N ASP A 79 -5.86 -12.05 14.89
CA ASP A 79 -5.87 -13.03 15.99
C ASP A 79 -4.64 -12.90 16.92
N LEU A 80 -3.68 -12.06 16.54
CA LEU A 80 -2.55 -11.64 17.39
C LEU A 80 -2.82 -10.28 18.04
N ARG A 81 -2.14 -10.06 19.17
CA ARG A 81 -2.30 -8.83 19.97
C ARG A 81 -1.49 -7.69 19.38
N TYR A 82 -2.02 -6.48 19.50
CA TYR A 82 -1.31 -5.25 19.13
C TYR A 82 -0.57 -4.68 20.32
N SER A 83 0.68 -4.26 20.12
CA SER A 83 1.45 -3.51 21.11
C SER A 83 0.93 -2.08 21.25
N SER A 84 1.22 -1.44 22.38
CA SER A 84 0.83 -0.04 22.60
C SER A 84 1.43 0.93 21.59
N LEU A 85 2.64 0.63 21.09
CA LEU A 85 3.31 1.43 20.06
C LEU A 85 2.62 1.30 18.70
N GLU A 86 2.13 0.10 18.34
CA GLU A 86 1.38 -0.09 17.10
C GLU A 86 0.03 0.61 17.15
N ILE A 87 -0.65 0.57 18.30
CA ILE A 87 -1.88 1.33 18.53
C ILE A 87 -1.63 2.83 18.42
N GLU A 88 -0.50 3.33 18.94
CA GLU A 88 -0.10 4.74 18.80
C GLU A 88 0.11 5.10 17.32
N LYS A 89 0.80 4.25 16.55
CA LYS A 89 0.92 4.45 15.09
C LYS A 89 -0.41 4.48 14.35
N ILE A 90 -1.35 3.60 14.72
CA ILE A 90 -2.71 3.62 14.15
C ILE A 90 -3.40 4.94 14.50
N ARG A 91 -3.22 5.44 15.74
CA ARG A 91 -3.77 6.73 16.18
C ARG A 91 -3.20 7.89 15.38
N ASP A 92 -1.89 7.92 15.16
CA ASP A 92 -1.21 8.98 14.40
C ASP A 92 -1.67 8.96 12.94
N PHE A 93 -1.72 7.78 12.33
CA PHE A 93 -2.27 7.59 10.98
C PHE A 93 -3.69 8.14 10.82
N LEU A 94 -4.56 7.89 11.79
CA LEU A 94 -5.93 8.44 11.80
C LEU A 94 -5.93 9.96 12.01
N ASN A 95 -5.09 10.49 12.89
CA ASN A 95 -4.97 11.92 13.13
C ASN A 95 -4.46 12.68 11.89
N GLU A 96 -3.67 12.04 11.04
CA GLU A 96 -3.19 12.57 9.76
C GLU A 96 -4.22 12.49 8.62
N GLY A 97 -5.40 11.93 8.88
CA GLY A 97 -6.49 11.82 7.88
C GLY A 97 -6.61 10.44 7.23
N GLY A 98 -5.87 9.44 7.71
CA GLY A 98 -5.97 8.06 7.26
C GLY A 98 -7.35 7.44 7.52
N THR A 99 -7.68 6.41 6.73
CA THR A 99 -8.87 5.58 6.96
C THR A 99 -8.47 4.22 7.51
N LEU A 100 -8.93 3.88 8.72
CA LEU A 100 -8.82 2.52 9.26
C LEU A 100 -10.07 1.72 8.91
N ILE A 101 -9.91 0.61 8.21
CA ILE A 101 -10.96 -0.39 8.05
C ILE A 101 -10.60 -1.57 8.94
N LEU A 102 -11.36 -1.77 10.01
CA LEU A 102 -11.18 -2.86 10.96
C LEU A 102 -12.34 -3.84 10.84
N MET A 103 -12.05 -5.02 10.32
CA MET A 103 -13.00 -6.11 10.21
C MET A 103 -12.65 -7.16 11.25
N ASP A 104 -13.56 -7.46 12.17
CA ASP A 104 -13.30 -8.45 13.22
C ASP A 104 -14.63 -9.00 13.74
N ASP A 105 -14.64 -10.28 14.06
CA ASP A 105 -15.77 -10.98 14.68
C ASP A 105 -15.43 -11.36 16.13
N PHE A 106 -14.47 -12.26 16.30
CA PHE A 106 -14.06 -12.85 17.57
C PHE A 106 -12.56 -12.77 17.83
N GLY A 107 -11.80 -12.05 17.00
CA GLY A 107 -10.36 -11.83 17.13
C GLY A 107 -9.96 -10.77 18.16
N THR A 108 -8.88 -10.06 17.87
CA THR A 108 -8.21 -9.09 18.76
C THR A 108 -8.50 -7.63 18.41
N GLY A 109 -9.35 -7.34 17.43
CA GLY A 109 -9.66 -5.98 16.97
C GLY A 109 -10.22 -5.06 18.07
N ASN A 110 -10.91 -5.64 19.05
CA ASN A 110 -11.34 -4.91 20.25
C ASN A 110 -10.19 -4.31 21.09
N GLU A 111 -8.96 -4.84 21.00
CA GLU A 111 -7.78 -4.26 21.65
C GLU A 111 -7.39 -2.92 21.02
N ILE A 112 -7.47 -2.82 19.68
CA ILE A 112 -7.26 -1.57 18.95
C ILE A 112 -8.31 -0.54 19.39
N LEU A 113 -9.59 -0.91 19.38
CA LEU A 113 -10.67 -0.01 19.78
C LEU A 113 -10.54 0.48 21.22
N LYS A 114 -10.07 -0.38 22.13
CA LYS A 114 -9.76 0.00 23.51
C LYS A 114 -8.57 0.94 23.58
N GLY A 115 -7.50 0.66 22.85
CA GLY A 115 -6.29 1.49 22.79
C GLY A 115 -6.52 2.87 22.16
N LEU A 116 -7.48 2.99 21.25
CA LEU A 116 -7.95 4.26 20.69
C LEU A 116 -8.94 5.00 21.61
N ASN A 117 -9.24 4.45 22.79
CA ASN A 117 -10.19 5.01 23.77
C ASN A 117 -11.64 5.15 23.26
N LEU A 118 -12.08 4.20 22.42
CA LEU A 118 -13.46 4.13 21.95
C LEU A 118 -14.30 3.25 22.88
N SER A 119 -15.61 3.51 22.99
CA SER A 119 -16.56 2.65 23.73
C SER A 119 -17.16 1.53 22.87
N ILE A 120 -17.12 1.68 21.55
CA ILE A 120 -17.67 0.74 20.57
C ILE A 120 -16.88 -0.57 20.55
N ARG A 121 -17.54 -1.71 20.44
CA ARG A 121 -16.90 -3.04 20.46
C ARG A 121 -17.57 -4.02 19.51
N PHE A 122 -16.80 -4.98 19.00
CA PHE A 122 -17.32 -6.22 18.45
C PHE A 122 -17.80 -7.12 19.58
N SER A 123 -19.04 -7.61 19.50
CA SER A 123 -19.63 -8.50 20.49
C SER A 123 -18.90 -9.85 20.52
N ARG A 124 -18.59 -10.33 21.73
CA ARG A 124 -18.07 -11.69 21.95
C ARG A 124 -19.15 -12.78 21.90
N LYS A 125 -20.41 -12.38 21.72
CA LYS A 125 -21.56 -13.28 21.57
C LYS A 125 -21.99 -13.33 20.12
N VAL A 126 -22.30 -14.52 19.64
CA VAL A 126 -22.89 -14.75 18.31
C VAL A 126 -24.37 -14.31 18.37
N PRO A 127 -24.83 -13.44 17.46
CA PRO A 127 -26.23 -13.10 17.33
C PRO A 127 -27.03 -14.29 16.77
N VAL A 128 -28.29 -14.42 17.18
CA VAL A 128 -29.25 -15.33 16.54
C VAL A 128 -30.13 -14.50 15.63
N GLU A 129 -29.94 -14.68 14.32
CA GLU A 129 -30.72 -14.02 13.27
C GLU A 129 -31.70 -15.03 12.64
N PRO A 130 -33.03 -14.79 12.70
CA PRO A 130 -34.00 -15.70 12.11
C PRO A 130 -33.97 -15.73 10.58
N PHE A 131 -33.45 -14.70 9.91
CA PHE A 131 -33.32 -14.67 8.45
C PHE A 131 -31.94 -15.16 8.01
N TYR A 132 -31.88 -16.29 7.32
CA TYR A 132 -30.61 -16.90 6.91
C TYR A 132 -30.68 -17.59 5.55
N PHE A 133 -29.51 -17.75 4.93
CA PHE A 133 -29.35 -18.41 3.65
C PHE A 133 -28.98 -19.89 3.84
N LYS A 134 -29.95 -20.79 3.69
CA LYS A 134 -29.83 -22.26 3.79
C LYS A 134 -29.45 -22.80 5.18
N ASP A 135 -28.57 -22.14 5.92
CA ASP A 135 -28.05 -22.53 7.23
C ASP A 135 -28.07 -21.33 8.18
N TYR A 136 -28.44 -21.53 9.44
CA TYR A 136 -28.55 -20.46 10.45
C TYR A 136 -27.23 -19.72 10.71
N ARG A 137 -26.08 -20.34 10.38
CA ARG A 137 -24.75 -19.72 10.45
C ARG A 137 -24.49 -18.76 9.31
N LEU A 138 -25.37 -18.69 8.31
CA LEU A 138 -25.31 -17.75 7.20
C LEU A 138 -26.45 -16.71 7.26
N PRO A 139 -26.51 -15.84 8.29
CA PRO A 139 -27.50 -14.77 8.35
C PRO A 139 -27.54 -13.93 7.08
N ILE A 140 -28.73 -13.43 6.73
CA ILE A 140 -28.90 -12.42 5.68
C ILE A 140 -29.30 -11.10 6.29
N VAL A 141 -28.70 -10.01 5.81
CA VAL A 141 -29.06 -8.64 6.20
C VAL A 141 -29.54 -7.85 4.99
N THR A 142 -30.65 -7.14 5.15
CA THR A 142 -31.29 -6.33 4.11
C THR A 142 -31.37 -4.85 4.46
N ASP A 143 -31.20 -4.49 5.74
CA ASP A 143 -31.19 -3.09 6.21
C ASP A 143 -29.82 -2.46 5.94
N ILE A 144 -29.61 -2.04 4.69
CA ILE A 144 -28.43 -1.31 4.21
C ILE A 144 -28.85 0.14 4.03
N ARG A 145 -28.45 0.99 4.99
CA ARG A 145 -28.87 2.40 5.04
C ARG A 145 -27.97 3.32 4.23
N ASP A 146 -26.74 2.90 3.99
CA ASP A 146 -25.81 3.65 3.17
C ASP A 146 -26.23 3.58 1.67
N PRO A 147 -26.45 4.73 1.00
CA PRO A 147 -26.90 4.76 -0.39
C PRO A 147 -25.89 4.24 -1.41
N VAL A 148 -24.59 4.24 -1.09
CA VAL A 148 -23.53 3.70 -1.96
C VAL A 148 -23.46 2.19 -1.77
N LEU A 149 -23.46 1.70 -0.53
CA LEU A 149 -23.40 0.26 -0.23
C LEU A 149 -24.61 -0.52 -0.75
N SER A 150 -25.79 0.10 -0.77
CA SER A 150 -27.06 -0.53 -1.20
C SER A 150 -27.24 -0.62 -2.73
N ARG A 151 -26.36 -0.01 -3.54
CA ARG A 151 -26.52 0.01 -5.01
C ARG A 151 -26.49 -1.41 -5.58
N ASN A 152 -27.60 -1.86 -6.16
CA ASN A 152 -27.75 -3.22 -6.70
C ASN A 152 -27.45 -4.34 -5.68
N VAL A 153 -27.65 -4.07 -4.38
CA VAL A 153 -27.50 -5.04 -3.30
C VAL A 153 -28.85 -5.22 -2.62
N THR A 154 -29.45 -6.40 -2.79
CA THR A 154 -30.73 -6.74 -2.15
C THR A 154 -30.53 -7.24 -0.71
N TYR A 155 -29.46 -8.00 -0.49
CA TYR A 155 -29.07 -8.52 0.81
C TYR A 155 -27.57 -8.82 0.82
N ILE A 156 -27.00 -8.95 2.02
CA ILE A 156 -25.63 -9.43 2.25
C ILE A 156 -25.74 -10.75 2.99
N VAL A 157 -25.00 -11.77 2.54
CA VAL A 157 -24.88 -13.06 3.21
C VAL A 157 -23.67 -13.00 4.14
N LEU A 158 -23.93 -13.09 5.44
CA LEU A 158 -22.92 -13.16 6.49
C LEU A 158 -22.50 -14.62 6.71
N ASN A 159 -21.40 -14.84 7.44
CA ASN A 159 -20.97 -16.17 7.87
C ASN A 159 -20.42 -16.12 9.30
N TYR A 160 -21.19 -16.66 10.23
CA TYR A 160 -20.90 -16.66 11.66
C TYR A 160 -20.50 -15.27 12.19
N PRO A 161 -21.30 -14.24 11.94
CA PRO A 161 -20.90 -12.86 12.22
C PRO A 161 -20.89 -12.56 13.72
N ALA A 162 -20.12 -11.56 14.13
CA ALA A 162 -20.39 -10.81 15.35
C ALA A 162 -21.36 -9.65 15.06
N VAL A 163 -21.67 -8.86 16.09
CA VAL A 163 -22.38 -7.58 15.96
C VAL A 163 -21.64 -6.48 16.68
N ILE A 164 -21.86 -5.24 16.30
CA ILE A 164 -21.24 -4.07 16.92
C ILE A 164 -22.14 -3.57 18.07
N VAL A 165 -21.53 -3.28 19.22
CA VAL A 165 -22.20 -2.78 20.44
C VAL A 165 -21.51 -1.55 20.99
N GLY A 166 -22.20 -0.79 21.85
CA GLY A 166 -21.66 0.43 22.47
C GLY A 166 -21.72 1.67 21.56
N PHE A 167 -22.50 1.60 20.48
CA PHE A 167 -22.76 2.69 19.55
C PHE A 167 -24.16 2.53 18.92
N GLY A 168 -24.86 3.64 18.67
CA GLY A 168 -26.28 3.64 18.27
C GLY A 168 -26.54 3.76 16.78
N GLU A 169 -25.57 4.24 16.00
CA GLU A 169 -25.70 4.49 14.57
C GLU A 169 -24.81 3.55 13.77
N GLY A 170 -25.16 3.32 12.50
CA GLY A 170 -24.53 2.33 11.66
C GLY A 170 -25.07 2.43 10.24
N ASN A 171 -24.40 1.74 9.33
CA ASN A 171 -24.69 1.78 7.90
C ASN A 171 -25.37 0.49 7.43
N VAL A 172 -25.13 -0.63 8.13
CA VAL A 172 -25.75 -1.93 7.85
C VAL A 172 -26.19 -2.55 9.17
N TYR A 173 -27.41 -3.09 9.19
CA TYR A 173 -28.03 -3.61 10.40
C TYR A 173 -28.60 -5.02 10.22
N THR A 174 -28.59 -5.77 11.33
CA THR A 174 -29.38 -6.99 11.47
C THR A 174 -30.88 -6.69 11.58
N SER A 175 -31.72 -7.72 11.53
CA SER A 175 -33.17 -7.54 11.67
C SER A 175 -33.57 -7.00 13.04
N ARG A 176 -34.77 -6.43 13.17
CA ARG A 176 -35.26 -5.89 14.46
C ARG A 176 -35.49 -6.97 15.52
N VAL A 177 -35.47 -8.24 15.13
CA VAL A 177 -35.74 -9.41 15.96
C VAL A 177 -34.49 -10.27 16.18
N THR A 178 -33.30 -9.75 15.85
CA THR A 178 -32.04 -10.42 16.18
C THR A 178 -31.90 -10.50 17.70
N LEU A 179 -31.55 -11.69 18.19
CA LEU A 179 -31.30 -11.94 19.61
C LEU A 179 -29.80 -11.94 19.88
N LEU A 180 -29.34 -11.11 20.81
CA LEU A 180 -27.98 -11.19 21.36
C LEU A 180 -28.05 -11.47 22.86
N GLY A 181 -27.72 -12.69 23.26
CA GLY A 181 -27.88 -13.12 24.65
C GLY A 181 -29.37 -13.16 25.04
N LYS A 182 -29.89 -12.09 25.65
CA LYS A 182 -31.29 -11.96 26.09
C LYS A 182 -32.03 -10.78 25.44
N ASP A 183 -31.32 -9.96 24.68
CA ASP A 183 -31.84 -8.69 24.18
C ASP A 183 -32.20 -8.79 22.70
N PHE A 184 -33.49 -8.63 22.40
CA PHE A 184 -34.02 -8.53 21.04
C PHE A 184 -33.94 -7.09 20.55
N ARG A 185 -33.15 -6.85 19.50
CA ARG A 185 -33.09 -5.56 18.80
C ARG A 185 -32.37 -5.72 17.47
N SER A 186 -32.39 -4.66 16.68
CA SER A 186 -31.49 -4.52 15.54
C SER A 186 -30.09 -4.11 16.03
N TYR A 187 -29.06 -4.77 15.52
CA TYR A 187 -27.67 -4.49 15.84
C TYR A 187 -26.92 -4.04 14.58
N PRO A 188 -26.03 -3.05 14.68
CA PRO A 188 -25.19 -2.68 13.55
C PRO A 188 -24.15 -3.78 13.26
N ILE A 189 -23.92 -4.03 11.98
CA ILE A 189 -22.86 -4.90 11.44
C ILE A 189 -21.75 -4.06 10.80
N LEU A 190 -22.11 -2.90 10.23
CA LEU A 190 -21.17 -1.93 9.68
C LEU A 190 -21.39 -0.56 10.34
N VAL A 191 -20.32 0.04 10.85
CA VAL A 191 -20.34 1.38 11.45
C VAL A 191 -19.19 2.21 10.91
N GLU A 192 -19.46 3.47 10.57
CA GLU A 192 -18.43 4.47 10.27
C GLU A 192 -18.37 5.52 11.39
N LEU A 193 -17.15 5.89 11.79
CA LEU A 193 -16.88 6.87 12.84
C LEU A 193 -15.80 7.84 12.38
N LYS A 194 -15.92 9.10 12.77
CA LYS A 194 -14.82 10.07 12.64
C LYS A 194 -13.83 9.90 13.79
N TYR A 195 -12.53 9.99 13.49
CA TYR A 195 -11.46 9.95 14.50
C TYR A 195 -10.31 10.86 14.08
N GLY A 196 -10.00 11.89 14.87
CA GLY A 196 -9.03 12.90 14.47
C GLY A 196 -9.46 13.58 13.17
N ASN A 197 -8.55 13.67 12.19
CA ASN A 197 -8.86 14.14 10.84
C ASN A 197 -9.28 13.01 9.89
N GLY A 198 -9.24 11.76 10.35
CA GLY A 198 -9.53 10.56 9.59
C GLY A 198 -10.86 9.91 9.98
N ARG A 199 -10.99 8.64 9.61
CA ARG A 199 -12.19 7.84 9.88
C ARG A 199 -11.87 6.38 10.16
N ILE A 200 -12.75 5.74 10.92
CA ILE A 200 -12.71 4.32 11.24
C ILE A 200 -13.99 3.68 10.70
N VAL A 201 -13.84 2.63 9.90
CA VAL A 201 -14.91 1.78 9.41
C VAL A 201 -14.80 0.43 10.11
N LEU A 202 -15.82 0.05 10.86
CA LEU A 202 -15.92 -1.23 11.55
C LEU A 202 -16.85 -2.14 10.79
N PHE A 203 -16.47 -3.41 10.62
CA PHE A 203 -17.31 -4.42 10.03
C PHE A 203 -17.22 -5.74 10.80
N SER A 204 -18.34 -6.24 11.31
CA SER A 204 -18.32 -7.34 12.29
C SER A 204 -18.28 -8.75 11.70
N ASP A 205 -18.02 -8.87 10.40
CA ASP A 205 -17.92 -10.15 9.71
C ASP A 205 -16.89 -10.09 8.55
N PRO A 206 -15.60 -10.37 8.82
CA PRO A 206 -14.60 -10.43 7.77
C PRO A 206 -14.90 -11.52 6.72
N SER A 207 -15.68 -12.55 7.07
CA SER A 207 -15.96 -13.69 6.20
C SER A 207 -16.69 -13.31 4.92
N VAL A 208 -17.45 -12.21 4.91
CA VAL A 208 -18.14 -11.67 3.72
C VAL A 208 -17.18 -11.47 2.54
N PHE A 209 -15.93 -11.10 2.82
CA PHE A 209 -14.89 -10.81 1.84
C PHE A 209 -13.98 -12.00 1.50
N THR A 210 -14.22 -13.16 2.11
CA THR A 210 -13.47 -14.37 1.78
C THR A 210 -13.70 -14.80 0.33
N ASN A 211 -12.73 -15.52 -0.24
CA ASN A 211 -12.76 -16.00 -1.62
C ASN A 211 -14.04 -16.81 -1.94
N GLU A 212 -14.61 -17.50 -0.95
CA GLU A 212 -15.87 -18.22 -1.13
C GLU A 212 -17.10 -17.31 -1.04
N MET A 213 -17.18 -16.47 -0.01
CA MET A 213 -18.36 -15.65 0.26
C MET A 213 -18.50 -14.45 -0.69
N ILE A 214 -17.38 -13.92 -1.19
CA ILE A 214 -17.40 -12.76 -2.10
C ILE A 214 -18.16 -13.04 -3.39
N LYS A 215 -18.29 -14.32 -3.79
CA LYS A 215 -19.12 -14.73 -4.95
C LYS A 215 -20.59 -14.38 -4.76
N MET A 216 -21.10 -14.46 -3.53
CA MET A 216 -22.47 -14.12 -3.16
C MET A 216 -22.63 -12.63 -2.82
N ASN A 217 -21.56 -11.99 -2.37
CA ASN A 217 -21.56 -10.61 -1.89
C ASN A 217 -20.87 -9.62 -2.86
N ARG A 218 -20.71 -9.98 -4.13
CA ARG A 218 -19.85 -9.23 -5.08
C ARG A 218 -20.22 -7.76 -5.21
N ASN A 219 -21.49 -7.44 -5.44
CA ASN A 219 -21.94 -6.05 -5.58
C ASN A 219 -21.68 -5.24 -4.30
N PHE A 220 -21.92 -5.84 -3.13
CA PHE A 220 -21.62 -5.21 -1.86
C PHE A 220 -20.12 -4.95 -1.70
N ALA A 221 -19.28 -5.92 -2.05
CA ALA A 221 -17.82 -5.76 -1.99
C ALA A 221 -17.31 -4.67 -2.94
N GLU A 222 -17.87 -4.58 -4.15
CA GLU A 222 -17.55 -3.51 -5.10
C GLU A 222 -17.95 -2.13 -4.56
N ASN A 223 -19.17 -2.00 -4.03
CA ASN A 223 -19.63 -0.74 -3.42
C ASN A 223 -18.81 -0.36 -2.17
N PHE A 224 -18.42 -1.35 -1.35
CA PHE A 224 -17.58 -1.15 -0.17
C PHE A 224 -16.21 -0.58 -0.55
N ILE A 225 -15.59 -1.12 -1.62
CA ILE A 225 -14.33 -0.59 -2.15
C ILE A 225 -14.52 0.85 -2.64
N ASP A 226 -15.60 1.12 -3.36
CA ASP A 226 -15.85 2.43 -3.94
C ASP A 226 -16.03 3.50 -2.84
N GLU A 227 -16.75 3.18 -1.76
CA GLU A 227 -17.06 4.09 -0.66
C GLU A 227 -15.90 4.31 0.33
N PHE A 228 -15.26 3.22 0.80
CA PHE A 228 -14.37 3.30 1.96
C PHE A 228 -12.88 3.31 1.61
N ILE A 229 -12.48 2.78 0.45
CA ILE A 229 -11.07 2.52 0.15
C ILE A 229 -10.44 3.66 -0.66
N ASN A 230 -9.35 4.19 -0.11
CA ASN A 230 -8.49 5.21 -0.71
C ASN A 230 -7.05 4.69 -0.81
N PRO A 231 -6.40 4.78 -1.98
CA PRO A 231 -5.00 4.36 -2.12
C PRO A 231 -4.02 5.34 -1.45
N PRO A 232 -2.83 4.89 -1.01
CA PRO A 232 -2.38 3.49 -0.98
C PRO A 232 -3.17 2.65 0.04
N VAL A 233 -3.37 1.37 -0.27
CA VAL A 233 -4.06 0.44 0.64
C VAL A 233 -3.03 -0.45 1.31
N TYR A 234 -2.90 -0.33 2.62
CA TYR A 234 -2.04 -1.16 3.44
C TYR A 234 -2.88 -2.28 4.07
N VAL A 235 -2.49 -3.54 3.89
CA VAL A 235 -3.20 -4.69 4.46
C VAL A 235 -2.33 -5.30 5.54
N ASP A 236 -2.85 -5.37 6.76
CA ASP A 236 -2.12 -5.94 7.89
C ASP A 236 -2.09 -7.47 7.80
N GLU A 237 -0.92 -8.04 7.53
CA GLU A 237 -0.68 -9.47 7.50
C GLU A 237 0.11 -9.96 8.72
N ALA A 238 0.75 -9.03 9.45
CA ALA A 238 1.60 -9.34 10.60
C ALA A 238 0.82 -9.87 11.81
N HIS A 239 -0.49 -9.56 11.89
CA HIS A 239 -1.35 -9.94 13.01
C HIS A 239 -2.22 -11.18 12.77
N HIS A 240 -1.76 -12.07 11.87
CA HIS A 240 -2.28 -13.42 11.70
C HIS A 240 -1.30 -14.46 12.29
N SER A 241 -1.73 -15.24 13.27
CA SER A 241 -0.91 -16.23 14.01
C SER A 241 -0.38 -17.34 13.11
N ASN A 242 -1.13 -17.67 12.06
CA ASN A 242 -0.79 -18.67 11.06
C ASN A 242 -0.21 -18.04 9.78
N PHE A 243 0.27 -16.79 9.84
CA PHE A 243 0.99 -16.18 8.73
C PHE A 243 2.35 -16.86 8.55
N ASN A 244 2.37 -17.88 7.71
CA ASN A 244 3.59 -18.50 7.25
C ASN A 244 3.64 -18.35 5.73
N PRO A 245 4.54 -17.54 5.17
CA PRO A 245 4.79 -17.51 3.74
C PRO A 245 5.46 -18.83 3.31
N TYR A 246 4.69 -19.91 3.25
CA TYR A 246 5.19 -21.26 2.99
C TYR A 246 5.52 -21.50 1.51
N TYR A 247 5.02 -20.63 0.63
CA TYR A 247 5.34 -20.64 -0.79
C TYR A 247 5.98 -19.31 -1.16
N ALA A 248 7.30 -19.22 -0.94
CA ALA A 248 8.17 -18.30 -1.67
C ALA A 248 8.52 -18.94 -3.03
N GLY A 249 7.53 -19.02 -3.90
CA GLY A 249 7.72 -19.54 -5.26
C GLY A 249 8.20 -18.45 -6.20
N THR A 250 8.53 -18.80 -7.44
CA THR A 250 8.74 -17.80 -8.49
C THR A 250 7.83 -18.12 -9.67
N ILE A 251 7.02 -17.16 -10.11
CA ILE A 251 6.46 -17.25 -11.46
C ILE A 251 7.57 -16.90 -12.43
N VAL A 252 7.91 -17.86 -13.26
CA VAL A 252 8.85 -17.68 -14.35
C VAL A 252 8.07 -17.25 -15.57
N VAL A 253 8.05 -15.94 -15.85
CA VAL A 253 7.45 -15.41 -17.08
C VAL A 253 8.46 -15.62 -18.19
N ARG A 254 8.24 -16.66 -19.01
CA ARG A 254 9.02 -16.88 -20.22
C ARG A 254 8.64 -15.83 -21.26
N ARG A 255 9.62 -15.04 -21.68
CA ARG A 255 9.44 -14.07 -22.77
C ARG A 255 9.71 -14.78 -24.09
N SER A 256 8.78 -14.67 -25.03
CA SER A 256 9.01 -15.09 -26.41
C SER A 256 9.83 -14.02 -27.14
N LEU A 257 10.67 -14.47 -28.08
CA LEU A 257 11.42 -13.57 -28.92
C LEU A 257 10.46 -12.89 -29.90
N ASP A 258 10.12 -11.64 -29.62
CA ASP A 258 9.36 -10.79 -30.51
C ASP A 258 10.27 -10.27 -31.63
N ARG A 259 9.89 -10.49 -32.89
CA ARG A 259 10.65 -10.04 -34.06
C ARG A 259 10.81 -8.53 -34.09
N GLU A 260 9.79 -7.79 -33.66
CA GLU A 260 9.80 -6.32 -33.67
C GLU A 260 10.82 -5.79 -32.64
N LYS A 261 10.77 -6.31 -31.41
CA LYS A 261 11.71 -5.94 -30.33
C LYS A 261 13.15 -6.31 -30.67
N SER A 262 13.35 -7.47 -31.30
CA SER A 262 14.67 -7.92 -31.74
C SER A 262 15.24 -7.01 -32.83
N PHE A 263 14.38 -6.54 -33.76
CA PHE A 263 14.76 -5.57 -34.78
C PHE A 263 15.21 -4.23 -34.14
N TYR A 264 14.47 -3.71 -33.16
CA TYR A 264 14.86 -2.49 -32.45
C TYR A 264 16.20 -2.63 -31.72
N VAL A 265 16.50 -3.79 -31.12
CA VAL A 265 17.82 -4.04 -30.49
C VAL A 265 18.94 -3.99 -31.54
N VAL A 266 18.76 -4.66 -32.68
CA VAL A 266 19.75 -4.64 -33.76
C VAL A 266 19.93 -3.23 -34.31
N LEU A 267 18.84 -2.50 -34.53
CA LEU A 267 18.86 -1.12 -35.02
C LEU A 267 19.54 -0.18 -34.02
N ALA A 268 19.28 -0.32 -32.73
CA ALA A 268 19.90 0.47 -31.68
C ALA A 268 21.42 0.24 -31.64
N VAL A 269 21.86 -1.03 -31.71
CA VAL A 269 23.30 -1.34 -31.73
C VAL A 269 23.95 -0.87 -33.03
N ALA A 270 23.26 -0.97 -34.18
CA ALA A 270 23.76 -0.44 -35.45
C ALA A 270 23.89 1.09 -35.42
N GLY A 271 22.91 1.80 -34.88
CA GLY A 271 22.95 3.24 -34.67
C GLY A 271 24.09 3.65 -33.73
N LEU A 272 24.29 2.91 -32.63
CA LEU A 272 25.37 3.14 -31.68
C LEU A 272 26.74 2.89 -32.34
N ALA A 273 26.86 1.85 -33.17
CA ALA A 273 28.07 1.58 -33.94
C ALA A 273 28.38 2.72 -34.91
N LEU A 274 27.39 3.21 -35.66
CA LEU A 274 27.56 4.37 -36.56
C LEU A 274 27.94 5.64 -35.78
N PHE A 275 27.33 5.88 -34.62
CA PHE A 275 27.62 7.03 -33.78
C PHE A 275 29.05 7.02 -33.22
N VAL A 276 29.54 5.84 -32.82
CA VAL A 276 30.91 5.69 -32.31
C VAL A 276 31.93 5.74 -33.45
N GLU A 277 31.68 5.07 -34.58
CA GLU A 277 32.63 5.03 -35.70
C GLU A 277 32.68 6.35 -36.50
N SER A 278 31.61 7.15 -36.48
CA SER A 278 31.61 8.49 -37.09
C SER A 278 32.43 9.52 -36.30
N GLY A 279 32.94 9.19 -35.11
CA GLY A 279 33.69 10.11 -34.26
C GLY A 279 32.82 11.11 -33.49
N LEU A 280 31.51 11.17 -33.78
CA LEU A 280 30.55 12.03 -33.08
C LEU A 280 30.49 11.76 -31.58
N ALA A 281 30.68 10.51 -31.17
CA ALA A 281 30.78 10.15 -29.75
C ALA A 281 31.91 10.89 -29.02
N PHE A 282 33.06 11.07 -29.69
CA PHE A 282 34.20 11.77 -29.14
C PHE A 282 33.96 13.29 -29.08
N GLU A 283 33.32 13.85 -30.10
CA GLU A 283 32.90 15.27 -30.10
C GLU A 283 31.90 15.56 -28.98
N LEU A 284 30.90 14.69 -28.82
CA LEU A 284 29.91 14.80 -27.74
C LEU A 284 30.57 14.70 -26.36
N PHE A 285 31.51 13.77 -26.19
CA PHE A 285 32.27 13.61 -24.95
C PHE A 285 33.07 14.87 -24.61
N ASN A 286 33.75 15.46 -25.59
CA ASN A 286 34.48 16.71 -25.40
C ASN A 286 33.56 17.88 -25.07
N LEU A 287 32.38 17.96 -25.71
CA LEU A 287 31.37 18.96 -25.41
C LEU A 287 30.89 18.84 -23.96
N VAL A 288 30.55 17.63 -23.52
CA VAL A 288 30.09 17.35 -22.15
C VAL A 288 31.17 17.68 -21.13
N ILE A 289 32.43 17.28 -21.37
CA ILE A 289 33.56 17.65 -20.51
C ILE A 289 33.73 19.17 -20.47
N SER A 290 33.64 19.86 -21.61
CA SER A 290 33.78 21.32 -21.63
C SER A 290 32.69 22.01 -20.83
N LEU A 291 31.44 21.52 -20.90
CA LEU A 291 30.31 22.00 -20.10
C LEU A 291 30.48 21.68 -18.61
N ALA A 292 30.89 20.45 -18.29
CA ALA A 292 31.15 20.02 -16.92
C ALA A 292 32.26 20.86 -16.28
N ILE A 293 33.38 21.06 -16.99
CA ILE A 293 34.47 21.97 -16.59
C ILE A 293 33.93 23.39 -16.46
N LYS A 294 33.12 23.89 -17.39
CA LYS A 294 32.56 25.25 -17.31
C LYS A 294 31.60 25.43 -16.14
N ILE A 295 30.92 24.38 -15.69
CA ILE A 295 30.07 24.35 -14.49
C ILE A 295 30.93 24.24 -13.22
N PHE A 296 31.95 23.38 -13.21
CA PHE A 296 32.86 23.19 -12.06
C PHE A 296 33.77 24.41 -11.84
N VAL A 297 34.28 25.01 -12.91
CA VAL A 297 35.10 26.24 -12.92
C VAL A 297 34.22 27.49 -12.77
N ARG A 298 32.88 27.38 -12.86
CA ARG A 298 31.96 28.43 -12.41
C ARG A 298 31.83 28.52 -10.89
N GLY A 299 32.42 27.58 -10.14
CA GLY A 299 32.80 27.79 -8.75
C GLY A 299 33.88 28.87 -8.68
N GLU A 300 33.42 30.12 -8.70
CA GLU A 300 34.09 31.33 -8.25
C GLU A 300 35.62 31.42 -8.40
N LYS A 301 36.07 32.13 -9.45
CA LYS A 301 37.24 33.00 -9.27
C LYS A 301 36.77 34.23 -8.48
N VAL A 302 36.56 34.11 -7.15
CA VAL A 302 36.45 35.32 -6.33
C VAL A 302 37.81 35.98 -6.34
N ARG A 303 37.90 37.20 -6.86
CA ARG A 303 39.12 37.98 -6.73
C ARG A 303 39.28 38.31 -5.26
N VAL A 304 40.50 38.22 -4.74
CA VAL A 304 40.75 38.41 -3.31
C VAL A 304 40.31 39.81 -2.86
N GLU A 305 40.39 40.78 -3.78
CA GLU A 305 39.88 42.14 -3.59
C GLU A 305 38.37 42.17 -3.27
N ASP A 306 37.55 41.33 -3.91
CA ASP A 306 36.10 41.27 -3.69
C ASP A 306 35.76 40.67 -2.30
N VAL A 307 36.57 39.73 -1.81
CA VAL A 307 36.44 39.15 -0.46
C VAL A 307 36.80 40.18 0.61
N VAL A 308 37.90 40.91 0.41
CA VAL A 308 38.36 41.97 1.32
C VAL A 308 37.34 43.10 1.41
N GLU A 309 36.74 43.49 0.29
CA GLU A 309 35.73 44.55 0.25
C GLU A 309 34.41 44.15 0.95
N LYS A 310 34.02 42.88 0.85
CA LYS A 310 32.84 42.34 1.53
C LYS A 310 33.02 42.27 3.05
N LEU A 311 34.18 41.79 3.52
CA LEU A 311 34.52 41.75 4.94
C LEU A 311 34.70 43.15 5.54
N ALA A 312 35.25 44.10 4.78
CA ALA A 312 35.33 45.49 5.22
C ALA A 312 33.94 46.12 5.45
N LYS A 313 32.95 45.78 4.61
CA LYS A 313 31.54 46.21 4.80
C LYS A 313 30.88 45.56 6.02
N GLU A 314 31.34 44.39 6.44
CA GLU A 314 30.88 43.70 7.65
C GLU A 314 31.58 44.20 8.95
N GLY A 315 32.47 45.20 8.84
CA GLY A 315 33.07 45.90 9.98
C GLY A 315 34.50 45.47 10.34
N TYR A 316 35.13 44.64 9.52
CA TYR A 316 36.54 44.25 9.70
C TYR A 316 37.50 45.32 9.15
N ASP A 317 38.64 45.54 9.81
CA ASP A 317 39.62 46.55 9.40
C ASP A 317 40.31 46.16 8.09
N ARG A 318 39.99 46.92 7.04
CA ARG A 318 40.50 46.73 5.68
C ARG A 318 42.03 46.69 5.60
N LYS A 319 42.74 47.51 6.40
CA LYS A 319 44.22 47.54 6.37
C LYS A 319 44.84 46.24 6.90
N ILE A 320 44.19 45.60 7.87
CA ILE A 320 44.63 44.31 8.42
C ILE A 320 44.36 43.20 7.41
N LEU A 321 43.18 43.20 6.78
CA LEU A 321 42.81 42.23 5.74
C LEU A 321 43.77 42.29 4.53
N GLU A 322 44.09 43.49 4.03
CA GLU A 322 45.04 43.70 2.93
C GLU A 322 46.48 43.33 3.29
N ARG A 323 46.84 43.31 4.58
CA ARG A 323 48.15 42.87 5.06
C ARG A 323 48.24 41.35 5.12
N ILE A 324 47.21 40.69 5.67
CA ILE A 324 47.12 39.22 5.72
C ILE A 324 47.17 38.63 4.31
N VAL A 325 46.44 39.22 3.36
CA VAL A 325 46.46 38.80 1.96
C VAL A 325 47.87 38.92 1.34
N ARG A 326 48.61 39.98 1.65
CA ARG A 326 49.98 40.19 1.17
C ARG A 326 51.01 39.24 1.80
N GLU A 327 50.82 38.88 3.06
CA GLU A 327 51.74 38.00 3.79
C GLU A 327 51.49 36.52 3.45
N VAL A 328 50.27 36.14 3.04
CA VAL A 328 49.88 34.76 2.71
C VAL A 328 49.92 34.46 1.20
N GLY A 329 49.77 35.48 0.34
CA GLY A 329 49.70 35.34 -1.12
C GLY A 329 51.04 35.42 -1.88
N GLY A 330 52.16 35.19 -1.21
CA GLY A 330 53.51 35.14 -1.80
C GLY A 330 53.87 33.80 -2.40
#